data_AF-A0A958UVA7-F1
#
_entry.id   AF-A0A958UVA7-F1
#
_cell.length_a   1.000
_cell.length_b   1.000
_cell.length_c   1.000
_cell.angle_alpha   90.00
_cell.angle_beta   90.00
_cell.angle_gamma   90.00
#
_symmetry.space_group_name_H-M   'P 1'
#
loop_
_entity.id
_entity.type
_entity.pdbx_description
1 polymer ?
#
loop_
_entity_poly.entity_id
_entity_poly.type
_entity_poly.pdbx_seq_one_letter_code
_entity_poly.pdbx_strand_id
1 'polypeptide(L)'
;MKQYGLEDHLLRIGSTEKGGSTISYINSVLNFGNMGQSKISRDYLQIYETQDSINPSLFMAKQGNQFSFEIYSEAGDSSDVSDFAGKVMGRLDSLFNLRGQTVYTKFSKTYQTNIREQENLALKKENKVKELQIIQKSNQTIFFSVMSVLWVILLGLTSYEYKKSRDIARMLEDKNNLITIQKEQLSEANTTKRKLLSIISHDLINPFNTLLGFTNLLNDSYDDLKPEQHKEYIKIINQAANKNFTLTKNLLDWARARHNKLAVDEKPLMAKNLMDNAIAPYIAMANTKDLNIVNTTTEIEFLSDESMLLTILGNIFCNAVKFTKPSGTITIENSLEN
;
A
#
# COMPACT_ATOMS: atom_id res chain seq x y z
N MET A 1 108.80 8.33 38.55
CA MET A 1 107.94 8.21 37.34
C MET A 1 106.51 7.94 37.78
N LYS A 2 105.61 8.87 37.45
CA LYS A 2 104.13 8.86 37.46
C LYS A 2 103.37 8.22 38.64
N GLN A 3 103.05 9.10 39.59
CA GLN A 3 101.90 9.06 40.48
C GLN A 3 100.62 9.43 39.69
N TYR A 4 100.19 8.53 38.79
CA TYR A 4 98.92 8.61 38.07
C TYR A 4 98.30 7.22 38.12
N GLY A 5 97.16 7.04 38.81
CA GLY A 5 96.42 5.78 38.70
C GLY A 5 95.48 5.37 39.83
N LEU A 6 95.29 6.14 40.90
CA LEU A 6 94.32 5.76 41.96
C LEU A 6 92.96 6.47 41.84
N GLU A 7 92.96 7.78 41.61
CA GLU A 7 91.72 8.57 41.49
C GLU A 7 90.95 8.26 40.19
N ASP A 8 91.67 8.06 39.08
CA ASP A 8 91.08 7.78 37.76
C ASP A 8 90.38 6.41 37.69
N HIS A 9 90.80 5.48 38.56
CA HIS A 9 90.21 4.15 38.65
C HIS A 9 88.93 4.13 39.49
N LEU A 10 88.80 5.05 40.45
CA LEU A 10 87.62 5.21 41.31
C LEU A 10 86.47 5.91 40.56
N LEU A 11 86.77 6.90 39.73
CA LEU A 11 85.77 7.62 38.92
C LEU A 11 85.15 6.77 37.81
N ARG A 12 85.92 5.82 37.25
CA ARG A 12 85.47 4.98 36.12
C ARG A 12 84.50 3.86 36.51
N ILE A 13 84.42 3.52 37.79
CA ILE A 13 83.51 2.47 38.32
C ILE A 13 82.13 3.07 38.63
N GLY A 14 82.05 4.38 38.89
CA GLY A 14 80.80 5.07 39.21
C GLY A 14 79.84 5.30 38.02
N SER A 15 80.24 5.01 36.77
CA SER A 15 79.47 5.42 35.58
C SER A 15 79.02 4.28 34.66
N THR A 16 79.05 3.02 35.09
CA THR A 16 78.49 1.92 34.26
C THR A 16 77.32 1.23 34.97
N GLU A 17 76.13 1.60 34.51
CA GLU A 17 74.89 0.90 34.81
C GLU A 17 74.98 -0.59 34.47
N LYS A 18 74.41 -1.40 35.37
CA LYS A 18 74.00 -2.81 35.22
C LYS A 18 75.13 -3.84 35.07
N GLY A 19 75.47 -4.43 36.22
CA GLY A 19 75.81 -5.86 36.34
C GLY A 19 77.28 -6.26 36.13
N GLY A 20 78.13 -5.35 35.63
CA GLY A 20 79.53 -5.67 35.30
C GLY A 20 80.57 -5.41 36.41
N SER A 21 80.26 -4.65 37.47
CA SER A 21 81.29 -4.12 38.38
C SER A 21 81.42 -4.82 39.74
N THR A 22 80.53 -5.76 40.09
CA THR A 22 80.53 -6.37 41.44
C THR A 22 81.58 -7.49 41.60
N ILE A 23 81.77 -8.33 40.58
CA ILE A 23 82.79 -9.40 40.59
C ILE A 23 84.20 -8.80 40.57
N SER A 24 84.41 -7.73 39.80
CA SER A 24 85.68 -6.99 39.76
C SER A 24 86.04 -6.39 41.12
N TYR A 25 85.04 -5.92 41.87
CA TYR A 25 85.21 -5.35 43.20
C TYR A 25 85.55 -6.41 44.25
N ILE A 26 84.83 -7.54 44.25
CA ILE A 26 85.10 -8.70 45.13
C ILE A 26 86.51 -9.23 44.90
N ASN A 27 86.94 -9.35 43.64
CA ASN A 27 88.30 -9.78 43.30
C ASN A 27 89.37 -8.79 43.74
N SER A 28 89.08 -7.49 43.69
CA SER A 28 90.00 -6.45 44.14
C SER A 28 90.19 -6.48 45.65
N VAL A 29 89.10 -6.59 46.42
CA VAL A 29 89.15 -6.68 47.90
C VAL A 29 89.86 -7.96 48.37
N LEU A 30 89.60 -9.10 47.73
CA LEU A 30 90.31 -10.36 47.99
C LEU A 30 91.81 -10.27 47.65
N ASN A 31 92.16 -9.62 46.54
CA ASN A 31 93.56 -9.41 46.17
C ASN A 31 94.31 -8.50 47.15
N PHE A 32 93.71 -7.40 47.60
CA PHE A 32 94.35 -6.51 48.58
C PHE A 32 94.46 -7.14 49.98
N GLY A 33 93.50 -8.00 50.35
CA GLY A 33 93.59 -8.85 51.54
C GLY A 33 94.75 -9.84 51.47
N ASN A 34 94.88 -10.55 50.35
CA ASN A 34 96.00 -11.47 50.10
C ASN A 34 97.37 -10.77 50.04
N MET A 35 97.41 -9.46 49.73
CA MET A 35 98.62 -8.63 49.72
C MET A 35 98.96 -7.97 51.07
N GLY A 36 98.23 -8.28 52.15
CA GLY A 36 98.53 -7.79 53.51
C GLY A 36 98.18 -6.32 53.75
N GLN A 37 97.40 -5.68 52.86
CA GLN A 37 97.04 -4.25 52.95
C GLN A 37 95.70 -4.04 53.68
N SER A 38 95.64 -4.40 54.98
CA SER A 38 94.38 -4.45 55.77
C SER A 38 93.64 -3.11 55.95
N LYS A 39 94.34 -1.98 55.75
CA LYS A 39 93.75 -0.64 55.87
C LYS A 39 92.90 -0.28 54.65
N ILE A 40 93.38 -0.61 53.45
CA ILE A 40 92.69 -0.33 52.17
C ILE A 40 91.42 -1.19 52.04
N SER A 41 91.48 -2.44 52.52
CA SER A 41 90.32 -3.33 52.58
C SER A 41 89.21 -2.79 53.50
N ARG A 42 89.58 -2.18 54.63
CA ARG A 42 88.64 -1.50 55.54
C ARG A 42 88.03 -0.24 54.94
N ASP A 43 88.84 0.59 54.28
CA ASP A 43 88.35 1.83 53.65
C ASP A 43 87.37 1.52 52.50
N TYR A 44 87.60 0.43 51.76
CA TYR A 44 86.68 -0.09 50.74
C TYR A 44 85.35 -0.61 51.35
N LEU A 45 85.39 -1.23 52.54
CA LEU A 45 84.20 -1.71 53.23
C LEU A 45 83.31 -0.56 53.73
N GLN A 46 83.91 0.48 54.31
CA GLN A 46 83.21 1.61 54.91
C GLN A 46 82.44 2.46 53.88
N ILE A 47 82.98 2.62 52.67
CA ILE A 47 82.31 3.35 51.58
C ILE A 47 80.98 2.64 51.19
N TYR A 48 80.91 1.31 51.35
CA TYR A 48 79.79 0.49 50.87
C TYR A 48 78.73 0.16 51.95
N GLU A 49 79.02 0.40 53.22
CA GLU A 49 78.06 0.26 54.33
C GLU A 49 76.90 1.28 54.27
N THR A 50 76.99 2.30 53.41
CA THR A 50 76.05 3.44 53.36
C THR A 50 74.89 3.26 52.35
N GLN A 51 74.85 2.18 51.57
CA GLN A 51 73.81 1.95 50.56
C GLN A 51 72.79 0.88 50.98
N ASP A 52 71.58 1.33 51.31
CA ASP A 52 70.49 0.51 51.82
C ASP A 52 69.51 0.14 50.69
N SER A 53 69.67 -1.02 50.03
CA SER A 53 68.61 -1.56 49.16
C SER A 53 68.71 -3.07 48.87
N ILE A 54 67.53 -3.66 48.70
CA ILE A 54 67.20 -5.08 48.47
C ILE A 54 67.86 -5.59 47.17
N ASN A 55 69.16 -5.86 47.22
CA ASN A 55 69.91 -6.45 46.12
C ASN A 55 70.49 -7.80 46.59
N PRO A 56 70.08 -8.94 45.98
CA PRO A 56 70.58 -10.26 46.34
C PRO A 56 72.12 -10.36 46.30
N SER A 57 72.76 -9.63 45.39
CA SER A 57 74.23 -9.58 45.29
C SER A 57 74.88 -8.82 46.46
N LEU A 58 74.17 -7.86 47.06
CA LEU A 58 74.63 -7.01 48.16
C LEU A 58 74.59 -7.75 49.51
N PHE A 59 73.52 -8.50 49.78
CA PHE A 59 73.43 -9.37 50.97
C PHE A 59 74.56 -10.41 50.98
N MET A 60 74.91 -10.95 49.81
CA MET A 60 75.95 -11.96 49.64
C MET A 60 77.36 -11.39 49.87
N ALA A 61 77.64 -10.20 49.35
CA ALA A 61 78.92 -9.51 49.58
C ALA A 61 79.15 -9.20 51.06
N LYS A 62 78.10 -8.81 51.78
CA LYS A 62 78.15 -8.53 53.23
C LYS A 62 78.50 -9.78 54.06
N GLN A 63 77.83 -10.90 53.77
CA GLN A 63 78.09 -12.17 54.47
C GLN A 63 79.48 -12.75 54.15
N GLY A 64 79.95 -12.61 52.90
CA GLY A 64 81.28 -13.07 52.50
C GLY A 64 82.42 -12.29 53.19
N ASN A 65 82.28 -10.97 53.33
CA ASN A 65 83.26 -10.13 54.02
C ASN A 65 83.29 -10.36 55.53
N GLN A 66 82.12 -10.50 56.17
CA GLN A 66 82.05 -10.74 57.62
C GLN A 66 82.72 -12.08 58.00
N PHE A 67 82.52 -13.11 57.19
CA PHE A 67 83.22 -14.40 57.35
C PHE A 67 84.72 -14.32 57.08
N SER A 68 85.15 -13.50 56.11
CA SER A 68 86.57 -13.34 55.79
C SER A 68 87.33 -12.65 56.92
N PHE A 69 86.69 -11.71 57.62
CA PHE A 69 87.27 -11.01 58.77
C PHE A 69 87.51 -11.94 59.98
N GLU A 70 86.56 -12.82 60.30
CA GLU A 70 86.71 -13.82 61.38
C GLU A 70 87.90 -14.76 61.12
N ILE A 71 88.08 -15.21 59.86
CA ILE A 71 89.18 -16.09 59.42
C ILE A 71 90.57 -15.47 59.66
N TYR A 72 90.75 -14.18 59.36
CA TYR A 72 92.05 -13.51 59.55
C TYR A 72 92.35 -13.19 61.02
N SER A 73 91.33 -13.10 61.88
CA SER A 73 91.54 -12.86 63.31
C SER A 73 91.94 -14.10 64.11
N GLU A 74 91.66 -15.31 63.60
CA GLU A 74 91.93 -16.57 64.30
C GLU A 74 93.09 -17.41 63.70
N ALA A 75 93.53 -17.13 62.46
CA ALA A 75 94.51 -17.98 61.77
C ALA A 75 95.98 -17.69 62.16
N GLY A 76 96.50 -18.48 63.09
CA GLY A 76 97.94 -18.66 63.35
C GLY A 76 98.57 -19.90 62.68
N ASP A 77 97.81 -20.69 61.91
CA ASP A 77 98.32 -21.89 61.23
C ASP A 77 97.55 -22.17 59.92
N SER A 78 98.24 -22.55 58.84
CA SER A 78 97.74 -22.51 57.46
C SER A 78 97.01 -23.78 56.99
N SER A 79 96.93 -24.82 57.83
CA SER A 79 96.30 -26.11 57.49
C SER A 79 94.78 -26.10 57.68
N ASP A 80 94.28 -25.54 58.79
CA ASP A 80 92.85 -25.56 59.15
C ASP A 80 92.00 -24.55 58.35
N VAL A 81 92.64 -23.51 57.81
CA VAL A 81 91.98 -22.46 57.03
C VAL A 81 91.40 -23.01 55.71
N SER A 82 92.04 -24.00 55.10
CA SER A 82 91.63 -24.55 53.79
C SER A 82 90.41 -25.47 53.90
N ASP A 83 90.37 -26.35 54.90
CA ASP A 83 89.22 -27.25 55.14
C ASP A 83 87.97 -26.48 55.59
N PHE A 84 88.17 -25.44 56.41
CA PHE A 84 87.08 -24.56 56.84
C PHE A 84 86.54 -23.69 55.69
N ALA A 85 87.42 -23.11 54.87
CA ALA A 85 87.03 -22.36 53.67
C ALA A 85 86.23 -23.23 52.67
N GLY A 86 86.62 -24.49 52.49
CA GLY A 86 85.88 -25.44 51.64
C GLY A 86 84.46 -25.71 52.12
N LYS A 87 84.26 -25.89 53.45
CA LYS A 87 82.93 -26.09 54.04
C LYS A 87 82.03 -24.86 53.92
N VAL A 88 82.60 -23.66 54.08
CA VAL A 88 81.87 -22.39 53.93
C VAL A 88 81.47 -22.17 52.47
N MET A 89 82.37 -22.40 51.51
CA MET A 89 82.05 -22.33 50.07
C MET A 89 80.93 -23.29 49.68
N GLY A 90 80.98 -24.56 50.11
CA GLY A 90 79.91 -25.52 49.79
C GLY A 90 78.54 -25.15 50.36
N ARG A 91 78.50 -24.48 51.52
CA ARG A 91 77.24 -24.03 52.15
C ARG A 91 76.69 -22.77 51.48
N LEU A 92 77.57 -21.87 51.07
CA LEU A 92 77.21 -20.72 50.24
C LEU A 92 76.65 -21.20 48.90
N ASP A 93 77.31 -22.12 48.19
CA ASP A 93 76.84 -22.67 46.91
C ASP A 93 75.46 -23.33 47.00
N SER A 94 75.20 -24.06 48.09
CA SER A 94 73.88 -24.64 48.35
C SER A 94 72.80 -23.58 48.57
N LEU A 95 73.10 -22.53 49.35
CA LEU A 95 72.20 -21.40 49.58
C LEU A 95 71.97 -20.56 48.31
N PHE A 96 72.99 -20.39 47.47
CA PHE A 96 72.91 -19.77 46.15
C PHE A 96 71.89 -20.50 45.26
N ASN A 97 71.98 -21.83 45.18
CA ASN A 97 71.10 -22.64 44.34
C ASN A 97 69.64 -22.65 44.84
N LEU A 98 69.41 -22.89 46.13
CA LEU A 98 68.05 -22.98 46.71
C LEU A 98 67.27 -21.66 46.65
N ARG A 99 67.90 -20.53 46.99
CA ARG A 99 67.23 -19.22 46.94
C ARG A 99 67.08 -18.69 45.52
N GLY A 100 68.08 -18.91 44.66
CA GLY A 100 67.99 -18.56 43.24
C GLY A 100 66.80 -19.26 42.56
N GLN A 101 66.62 -20.57 42.81
CA GLN A 101 65.51 -21.34 42.28
C GLN A 101 64.14 -20.87 42.79
N THR A 102 64.04 -20.51 44.07
CA THR A 102 62.80 -20.01 44.68
C THR A 102 62.38 -18.65 44.12
N VAL A 103 63.34 -17.73 43.93
CA VAL A 103 63.07 -16.41 43.34
C VAL A 103 62.68 -16.55 41.87
N TYR A 104 63.39 -17.39 41.11
CA TYR A 104 63.10 -17.64 39.69
C TYR A 104 61.70 -18.25 39.48
N THR A 105 61.35 -19.28 40.26
CA THR A 105 60.03 -19.93 40.17
C THR A 105 58.88 -19.00 40.56
N LYS A 106 59.07 -18.14 41.58
CA LYS A 106 58.08 -17.13 41.95
C LYS A 106 57.94 -16.06 40.86
N PHE A 107 59.05 -15.58 40.31
CA PHE A 107 59.05 -14.59 39.23
C PHE A 107 58.36 -15.11 37.96
N SER A 108 58.73 -16.31 37.49
CA SER A 108 58.14 -16.91 36.29
C SER A 108 56.64 -17.18 36.45
N LYS A 109 56.20 -17.63 37.63
CA LYS A 109 54.79 -17.83 37.95
C LYS A 109 53.99 -16.53 37.95
N THR A 110 54.51 -15.46 38.57
CA THR A 110 53.86 -14.13 38.57
C THR A 110 53.81 -13.55 37.15
N TYR A 111 54.90 -13.67 36.40
CA TYR A 111 54.96 -13.21 35.01
C TYR A 111 53.90 -13.92 34.14
N GLN A 112 53.82 -15.25 34.21
CA GLN A 112 52.80 -16.01 33.48
C GLN A 112 51.37 -15.65 33.92
N THR A 113 51.15 -15.38 35.20
CA THR A 113 49.84 -14.97 35.72
C THR A 113 49.43 -13.61 35.15
N ASN A 114 50.34 -12.64 35.13
CA ASN A 114 50.08 -11.31 34.56
C ASN A 114 49.76 -11.39 33.05
N ILE A 115 50.46 -12.25 32.29
CA ILE A 115 50.16 -12.46 30.86
C ILE A 115 48.75 -13.05 30.69
N ARG A 116 48.40 -14.09 31.45
CA ARG A 116 47.05 -14.69 31.41
C ARG A 116 45.96 -13.70 31.81
N GLU A 117 46.21 -12.83 32.77
CA GLU A 117 45.25 -11.78 33.15
C GLU A 117 45.04 -10.77 32.02
N GLN A 118 46.11 -10.35 31.34
CA GLN A 118 46.00 -9.48 30.17
C GLN A 118 45.24 -10.15 29.01
N GLU A 119 45.51 -11.42 28.74
CA GLU A 119 44.77 -12.22 27.74
C GLU A 119 43.28 -12.31 28.09
N ASN A 120 42.95 -12.61 29.35
CA ASN A 120 41.55 -12.67 29.81
C ASN A 120 40.85 -11.31 29.69
N LEU A 121 41.53 -10.20 29.96
CA LEU A 121 40.99 -8.85 29.76
C LEU A 121 40.76 -8.53 28.28
N ALA A 122 41.69 -8.93 27.40
CA ALA A 122 41.54 -8.77 25.96
C ALA A 122 40.36 -9.59 25.41
N LEU A 123 40.26 -10.86 25.81
CA LEU A 123 39.16 -11.75 25.44
C LEU A 123 37.81 -11.21 25.91
N LYS A 124 37.72 -10.68 27.15
CA LYS A 124 36.49 -10.04 27.65
C LYS A 124 36.10 -8.82 26.81
N LYS A 125 37.06 -7.97 26.42
CA LYS A 125 36.79 -6.82 25.55
C LYS A 125 36.30 -7.26 24.17
N GLU A 126 36.96 -8.26 23.56
CA GLU A 126 36.57 -8.79 22.26
C GLU A 126 35.16 -9.41 22.30
N ASN A 127 34.87 -10.24 23.30
CA ASN A 127 33.54 -10.82 23.49
C ASN A 127 32.49 -9.72 23.67
N LYS A 128 32.81 -8.64 24.41
CA LYS A 128 31.87 -7.53 24.57
C LYS A 128 31.58 -6.81 23.25
N VAL A 129 32.59 -6.62 22.41
CA VAL A 129 32.41 -6.05 21.07
C VAL A 129 31.54 -6.97 20.21
N LYS A 130 31.76 -8.28 20.25
CA LYS A 130 30.93 -9.27 19.53
C LYS A 130 29.47 -9.23 19.99
N GLU A 131 29.22 -9.17 21.30
CA GLU A 131 27.86 -9.01 21.85
C GLU A 131 27.17 -7.76 21.30
N LEU A 132 27.85 -6.61 21.33
CA LEU A 132 27.30 -5.36 20.82
C LEU A 132 27.02 -5.42 19.31
N GLN A 133 27.91 -6.05 18.54
CA GLN A 133 27.70 -6.27 17.10
C GLN A 133 26.50 -7.18 16.81
N ILE A 134 26.32 -8.24 17.61
CA ILE A 134 25.16 -9.13 17.51
C ILE A 134 23.87 -8.36 17.81
N ILE A 135 23.84 -7.57 18.88
CA ILE A 135 22.70 -6.73 19.25
C ILE A 135 22.40 -5.70 18.15
N GLN A 136 23.43 -5.05 17.60
CA GLN A 136 23.26 -4.08 16.52
C GLN A 136 22.66 -4.72 15.25
N LYS A 137 23.16 -5.89 14.84
CA LYS A 137 22.60 -6.64 13.70
C LYS A 137 21.16 -7.08 13.97
N SER A 138 20.88 -7.60 15.17
CA SER A 138 19.52 -8.00 15.57
C SER A 138 18.56 -6.81 15.49
N ASN A 139 18.94 -5.64 16.01
CA ASN A 139 18.14 -4.42 15.93
C ASN A 139 17.88 -3.97 14.48
N GLN A 140 18.88 -4.05 13.61
CA GLN A 140 18.71 -3.76 12.18
C GLN A 140 17.71 -4.72 11.52
N THR A 141 17.85 -6.03 11.78
CA THR A 141 16.91 -7.03 11.25
C THR A 141 15.49 -6.78 11.74
N ILE A 142 15.30 -6.49 13.03
CA ILE A 142 13.99 -6.16 13.60
C ILE A 142 13.44 -4.90 12.92
N PHE A 143 14.22 -3.84 12.78
CA PHE A 143 13.80 -2.60 12.13
C PHE A 143 13.30 -2.83 10.70
N PHE A 144 14.05 -3.55 9.87
CA PHE A 144 13.64 -3.85 8.49
C PHE A 144 12.40 -4.75 8.45
N SER A 145 12.29 -5.73 9.35
CA SER A 145 11.11 -6.58 9.44
C SER A 145 9.84 -5.77 9.77
N VAL A 146 9.90 -4.87 10.75
CA VAL A 146 8.78 -3.98 11.12
C VAL A 146 8.43 -3.07 9.96
N MET A 147 9.41 -2.45 9.30
CA MET A 147 9.16 -1.61 8.13
C MET A 147 8.50 -2.37 6.98
N SER A 148 8.91 -3.63 6.74
CA SER A 148 8.29 -4.46 5.71
C SER A 148 6.81 -4.75 5.99
N VAL A 149 6.47 -5.04 7.24
CA VAL A 149 5.08 -5.28 7.66
C VAL A 149 4.25 -4.01 7.51
N LEU A 150 4.79 -2.86 7.93
CA LEU A 150 4.13 -1.56 7.76
C LEU A 150 3.91 -1.23 6.28
N TRP A 151 4.87 -1.55 5.42
CA TRP A 151 4.75 -1.38 3.97
C TRP A 151 3.63 -2.23 3.38
N VAL A 152 3.51 -3.50 3.79
CA VAL A 152 2.42 -4.39 3.35
C VAL A 152 1.06 -3.86 3.82
N ILE A 153 0.96 -3.37 5.05
CA ILE A 153 -0.28 -2.77 5.57
C ILE A 153 -0.65 -1.52 4.76
N LEU A 154 0.32 -0.63 4.48
CA LEU A 154 0.11 0.58 3.69
C LEU A 154 -0.36 0.25 2.25
N LEU A 155 0.26 -0.76 1.61
CA LEU A 155 -0.17 -1.25 0.30
C LEU A 155 -1.58 -1.83 0.33
N GLY A 156 -1.94 -2.55 1.39
CA GLY A 156 -3.30 -3.06 1.59
C GLY A 156 -4.34 -1.94 1.70
N LEU A 157 -4.06 -0.92 2.51
CA LEU A 157 -4.94 0.24 2.71
C LEU A 157 -5.14 1.04 1.42
N THR A 158 -4.05 1.38 0.74
CA THR A 158 -4.11 2.10 -0.54
C THR A 158 -4.82 1.29 -1.62
N SER A 159 -4.56 -0.02 -1.71
CA SER A 159 -5.27 -0.92 -2.64
C SER A 159 -6.76 -1.01 -2.32
N TYR A 160 -7.13 -1.01 -1.04
CA TYR A 160 -8.52 -1.02 -0.60
C TYR A 160 -9.25 0.27 -0.99
N GLU A 161 -8.65 1.44 -0.73
CA GLU A 161 -9.20 2.73 -1.14
C GLU A 161 -9.33 2.83 -2.66
N TYR A 162 -8.34 2.33 -3.41
CA TYR A 162 -8.38 2.32 -4.88
C TYR A 162 -9.54 1.46 -5.41
N LYS A 163 -9.75 0.26 -4.85
CA LYS A 163 -10.89 -0.60 -5.21
C LYS A 163 -12.22 0.06 -4.88
N LYS A 164 -12.36 0.55 -3.65
CA LYS A 164 -13.58 1.25 -3.20
C LYS A 164 -13.91 2.44 -4.09
N SER A 165 -12.92 3.26 -4.43
CA SER A 165 -13.09 4.42 -5.31
C SER A 165 -13.55 4.01 -6.71
N ARG A 166 -12.98 2.94 -7.28
CA ARG A 166 -13.41 2.40 -8.57
C ARG A 166 -14.85 1.88 -8.53
N ASP A 167 -15.25 1.18 -7.48
CA ASP A 167 -16.60 0.63 -7.38
C ASP A 167 -17.64 1.74 -7.19
N ILE A 168 -17.31 2.78 -6.42
CA ILE A 168 -18.15 3.98 -6.29
C ILE A 168 -18.27 4.69 -7.64
N ALA A 169 -17.17 4.86 -8.37
CA ALA A 169 -17.18 5.51 -9.68
C ALA A 169 -18.09 4.77 -10.68
N ARG A 170 -17.98 3.44 -10.74
CA ARG A 170 -18.87 2.58 -11.55
C ARG A 170 -20.34 2.73 -11.14
N MET A 171 -20.63 2.67 -9.85
CA MET A 171 -21.99 2.85 -9.35
C MET A 171 -22.56 4.24 -9.70
N LEU A 172 -21.71 5.27 -9.68
CA LEU A 172 -22.09 6.62 -10.07
C LEU A 172 -22.42 6.70 -11.56
N GLU A 173 -21.61 6.06 -12.39
CA GLU A 173 -21.80 5.99 -13.84
C GLU A 173 -23.10 5.25 -14.20
N ASP A 174 -23.34 4.08 -13.61
CA ASP A 174 -24.57 3.30 -13.81
C ASP A 174 -25.82 4.10 -13.39
N LYS A 175 -25.75 4.79 -12.24
CA LYS A 175 -26.84 5.66 -11.79
C LYS A 175 -27.07 6.84 -12.73
N ASN A 176 -26.01 7.48 -13.23
CA ASN A 176 -26.13 8.59 -14.19
C ASN A 176 -26.75 8.13 -15.51
N ASN A 177 -26.36 6.95 -16.00
CA ASN A 177 -26.96 6.35 -17.19
C ASN A 177 -28.44 6.06 -16.97
N LEU A 178 -28.81 5.46 -15.83
CA LEU A 178 -30.20 5.22 -15.48
C LEU A 178 -31.02 6.51 -15.38
N ILE A 179 -30.49 7.54 -14.72
CA ILE A 179 -31.14 8.86 -14.61
C ILE A 179 -31.35 9.48 -15.99
N THR A 180 -30.36 9.34 -16.88
CA THR A 180 -30.44 9.88 -18.25
C THR A 180 -31.55 9.20 -19.04
N ILE A 181 -31.60 7.87 -19.01
CA ILE A 181 -32.67 7.08 -19.64
C ILE A 181 -34.05 7.47 -19.08
N GLN A 182 -34.18 7.55 -17.76
CA GLN A 182 -35.44 7.95 -17.12
C GLN A 182 -35.85 9.38 -17.50
N LYS A 183 -34.89 10.30 -17.61
CA LYS A 183 -35.13 11.68 -18.04
C LYS A 183 -35.62 11.73 -19.49
N GLU A 184 -35.02 10.94 -20.38
CA GLU A 184 -35.45 10.86 -21.78
C GLU A 184 -36.88 10.31 -21.88
N GLN A 185 -37.17 9.20 -21.20
CA GLN A 185 -38.53 8.62 -21.14
C GLN A 185 -39.56 9.61 -20.59
N LEU A 186 -39.21 10.32 -19.51
CA LEU A 186 -40.09 11.33 -18.92
C LEU A 186 -40.29 12.53 -19.86
N SER A 187 -39.23 12.95 -20.54
CA SER A 187 -39.29 14.03 -21.53
C SER A 187 -40.20 13.65 -22.69
N GLU A 188 -40.04 12.44 -23.24
CA GLU A 188 -40.89 11.90 -24.29
C GLU A 188 -42.35 11.87 -23.85
N ALA A 189 -42.65 11.25 -22.69
CA ALA A 189 -43.99 11.20 -22.13
C ALA A 189 -44.60 12.61 -21.95
N ASN A 190 -43.82 13.58 -21.47
CA ASN A 190 -44.25 14.96 -21.34
C ASN A 190 -44.48 15.65 -22.69
N THR A 191 -43.68 15.37 -23.71
CA THR A 191 -43.91 15.91 -25.06
C THR A 191 -45.18 15.34 -25.67
N THR A 192 -45.45 14.04 -25.52
CA THR A 192 -46.70 13.41 -25.95
C THR A 192 -47.90 14.02 -25.22
N LYS A 193 -47.82 14.18 -23.89
CA LYS A 193 -48.87 14.83 -23.10
C LYS A 193 -49.14 16.28 -23.54
N ARG A 194 -48.09 17.05 -23.82
CA ARG A 194 -48.24 18.43 -24.31
C ARG A 194 -48.88 18.49 -25.70
N LYS A 195 -48.47 17.62 -26.62
CA LYS A 195 -49.10 17.50 -27.94
C LYS A 195 -50.58 17.17 -27.82
N LEU A 196 -50.94 16.21 -26.97
CA LEU A 196 -52.33 15.85 -26.71
C LEU A 196 -53.15 17.04 -26.21
N LEU A 197 -52.67 17.73 -25.17
CA LEU A 197 -53.37 18.89 -24.61
C LEU A 197 -53.53 20.02 -25.63
N SER A 198 -52.54 20.21 -26.51
CA SER A 198 -52.63 21.18 -27.62
C SER A 198 -53.72 20.79 -28.62
N ILE A 199 -53.75 19.53 -29.05
CA ILE A 199 -54.79 19.00 -29.96
C ILE A 199 -56.18 19.18 -29.32
N ILE A 200 -56.34 18.81 -28.05
CA ILE A 200 -57.61 19.00 -27.33
C ILE A 200 -57.99 20.49 -27.31
N SER A 201 -57.05 21.39 -27.00
CA SER A 201 -57.34 22.81 -26.88
C SER A 201 -57.77 23.42 -28.22
N HIS A 202 -57.09 23.13 -29.33
CA HIS A 202 -57.44 23.73 -30.61
C HIS A 202 -58.60 23.02 -31.32
N ASP A 203 -58.56 21.69 -31.39
CA ASP A 203 -59.46 20.93 -32.26
C ASP A 203 -60.80 20.64 -31.60
N LEU A 204 -60.89 20.67 -30.26
CA LEU A 204 -62.14 20.53 -29.53
C LEU A 204 -62.85 21.89 -29.35
N ILE A 205 -62.11 22.96 -29.03
CA ILE A 205 -62.71 24.29 -28.76
C ILE A 205 -63.28 24.93 -30.03
N ASN A 206 -62.57 24.82 -31.16
CA ASN A 206 -63.02 25.44 -32.42
C ASN A 206 -64.44 25.01 -32.88
N PRO A 207 -64.77 23.71 -32.99
CA PRO A 207 -66.13 23.29 -33.33
C PRO A 207 -67.16 23.63 -32.24
N PHE A 208 -66.77 23.74 -30.96
CA PHE A 208 -67.65 24.26 -29.91
C PHE A 208 -68.00 25.73 -30.13
N ASN A 209 -67.02 26.57 -30.52
CA ASN A 209 -67.27 27.96 -30.87
C ASN A 209 -68.18 28.08 -32.10
N THR A 210 -68.02 27.21 -33.09
CA THR A 210 -68.93 27.14 -34.25
C THR A 210 -70.34 26.75 -33.82
N LEU A 211 -70.48 25.70 -33.01
CA LEU A 211 -71.77 25.26 -32.45
C LEU A 211 -72.47 26.42 -31.74
N LEU A 212 -71.82 27.01 -30.74
CA LEU A 212 -72.34 28.12 -29.94
C LEU A 212 -72.69 29.34 -30.81
N GLY A 213 -71.80 29.72 -31.73
CA GLY A 213 -72.02 30.87 -32.61
C GLY A 213 -73.25 30.72 -33.49
N PHE A 214 -73.42 29.57 -34.16
CA PHE A 214 -74.57 29.35 -35.02
C PHE A 214 -75.86 29.07 -34.24
N THR A 215 -75.81 28.45 -33.06
CA THR A 215 -77.00 28.36 -32.20
C THR A 215 -77.41 29.73 -31.66
N ASN A 216 -76.47 30.60 -31.31
CA ASN A 216 -76.79 31.96 -30.86
C ASN A 216 -77.37 32.79 -32.01
N LEU A 217 -76.81 32.71 -33.22
CA LEU A 217 -77.38 33.38 -34.40
C LEU A 217 -78.80 32.89 -34.71
N LEU A 218 -79.04 31.58 -34.62
CA LEU A 218 -80.38 31.03 -34.79
C LEU A 218 -81.33 31.47 -33.67
N ASN A 219 -80.84 31.63 -32.43
CA ASN A 219 -81.66 32.03 -31.29
C ASN A 219 -82.01 33.53 -31.32
N ASP A 220 -81.03 34.38 -31.63
CA ASP A 220 -81.14 35.83 -31.51
C ASP A 220 -81.77 36.48 -32.75
N SER A 221 -81.71 35.82 -33.91
CA SER A 221 -82.20 36.36 -35.19
C SER A 221 -83.14 35.38 -35.91
N TYR A 222 -83.80 34.48 -35.17
CA TYR A 222 -84.65 33.42 -35.75
C TYR A 222 -85.69 33.96 -36.74
N ASP A 223 -86.42 35.01 -36.33
CA ASP A 223 -87.53 35.57 -37.11
C ASP A 223 -87.05 36.41 -38.32
N ASP A 224 -85.79 36.83 -38.32
CA ASP A 224 -85.17 37.68 -39.36
C ASP A 224 -84.48 36.85 -40.46
N LEU A 225 -84.30 35.55 -40.25
CA LEU A 225 -83.59 34.66 -41.17
C LEU A 225 -84.54 34.08 -42.23
N LYS A 226 -84.01 33.86 -43.44
CA LYS A 226 -84.77 33.18 -44.52
C LYS A 226 -84.76 31.66 -44.31
N PRO A 227 -85.78 30.91 -44.77
CA PRO A 227 -85.83 29.45 -44.63
C PRO A 227 -84.57 28.72 -45.11
N GLU A 228 -83.93 29.21 -46.18
CA GLU A 228 -82.68 28.64 -46.70
C GLU A 228 -81.52 28.80 -45.71
N GLN A 229 -81.44 29.95 -45.02
CA GLN A 229 -80.41 30.24 -44.03
C GLN A 229 -80.58 29.39 -42.76
N HIS A 230 -81.83 29.12 -42.34
CA HIS A 230 -82.10 28.20 -41.23
C HIS A 230 -81.51 26.83 -41.53
N LYS A 231 -81.78 26.32 -42.74
CA LYS A 231 -81.32 25.00 -43.17
C LYS A 231 -79.79 24.94 -43.27
N GLU A 232 -79.16 26.02 -43.73
CA GLU A 232 -77.70 26.12 -43.81
C GLU A 232 -77.05 26.16 -42.40
N TYR A 233 -77.58 26.96 -41.47
CA TYR A 233 -77.04 27.05 -40.12
C TYR A 233 -77.22 25.75 -39.34
N ILE A 234 -78.40 25.11 -39.45
CA ILE A 234 -78.64 23.78 -38.87
C ILE A 234 -77.67 22.75 -39.45
N LYS A 235 -77.37 22.81 -40.76
CA LYS A 235 -76.38 21.93 -41.39
C LYS A 235 -74.98 22.15 -40.82
N ILE A 236 -74.55 23.41 -40.63
CA ILE A 236 -73.25 23.74 -40.05
C ILE A 236 -73.15 23.24 -38.60
N ILE A 237 -74.19 23.45 -37.80
CA ILE A 237 -74.28 22.95 -36.42
C ILE A 237 -74.13 21.43 -36.39
N ASN A 238 -74.86 20.72 -37.24
CA ASN A 238 -74.85 19.26 -37.29
C ASN A 238 -73.47 18.72 -37.75
N GLN A 239 -72.82 19.40 -38.70
CA GLN A 239 -71.45 19.07 -39.11
C GLN A 239 -70.44 19.30 -37.97
N ALA A 240 -70.53 20.42 -37.25
CA ALA A 240 -69.66 20.72 -36.12
C ALA A 240 -69.85 19.72 -34.98
N ALA A 241 -71.10 19.35 -34.65
CA ALA A 241 -71.42 18.34 -33.64
C ALA A 241 -70.86 16.95 -34.00
N ASN A 242 -71.06 16.48 -35.23
CA ASN A 242 -70.52 15.19 -35.68
C ASN A 242 -68.98 15.17 -35.67
N LYS A 243 -68.35 16.29 -36.04
CA LYS A 243 -66.89 16.42 -35.97
C LYS A 243 -66.39 16.32 -34.52
N ASN A 244 -67.06 17.01 -33.59
CA ASN A 244 -66.72 16.95 -32.16
C ASN A 244 -66.92 15.56 -31.56
N PHE A 245 -68.01 14.89 -31.92
CA PHE A 245 -68.28 13.53 -31.47
C PHE A 245 -67.18 12.56 -31.93
N THR A 246 -66.79 12.65 -33.21
CA THR A 246 -65.71 11.82 -33.77
C THR A 246 -64.37 12.09 -33.08
N LEU A 247 -64.01 13.36 -32.87
CA LEU A 247 -62.78 13.73 -32.18
C LEU A 247 -62.75 13.22 -30.73
N THR A 248 -63.86 13.37 -30.01
CA THR A 248 -63.99 12.91 -28.62
C THR A 248 -63.89 11.39 -28.53
N LYS A 249 -64.53 10.67 -29.46
CA LYS A 249 -64.44 9.21 -29.55
C LYS A 249 -63.00 8.76 -29.80
N ASN A 250 -62.32 9.35 -30.79
CA ASN A 250 -60.91 9.05 -31.07
C ASN A 250 -59.99 9.33 -29.88
N LEU A 251 -60.25 10.41 -29.13
CA LEU A 251 -59.50 10.76 -27.92
C LEU A 251 -59.73 9.74 -26.79
N LEU A 252 -60.97 9.29 -26.60
CA LEU A 252 -61.32 8.26 -25.62
C LEU A 252 -60.66 6.92 -25.96
N ASP A 253 -60.70 6.53 -27.23
CA ASP A 253 -60.07 5.29 -27.71
C ASP A 253 -58.54 5.35 -27.52
N TRP A 254 -57.91 6.49 -27.81
CA TRP A 254 -56.50 6.73 -27.53
C TRP A 254 -56.17 6.66 -26.02
N ALA A 255 -56.97 7.28 -25.17
CA ALA A 255 -56.77 7.26 -23.72
C ALA A 255 -56.93 5.84 -23.13
N ARG A 256 -57.90 5.06 -23.64
CA ARG A 256 -58.10 3.65 -23.28
C ARG A 256 -56.91 2.79 -23.68
N ALA A 257 -56.37 2.98 -24.90
CA ALA A 257 -55.19 2.27 -25.37
C ALA A 257 -53.93 2.56 -24.53
N ARG A 258 -53.85 3.73 -23.87
CA ARG A 258 -52.71 4.11 -23.02
C ARG A 258 -52.79 3.60 -21.59
N HIS A 259 -54.00 3.43 -21.04
CA HIS A 259 -54.20 3.08 -19.63
C HIS A 259 -54.46 1.60 -19.38
N ASN A 260 -55.08 0.89 -20.33
CA ASN A 260 -55.27 -0.55 -20.20
C ASN A 260 -54.23 -1.28 -21.04
N LYS A 261 -53.59 -2.30 -20.46
CA LYS A 261 -53.29 -3.52 -21.22
C LYS A 261 -54.62 -3.92 -21.84
N LEU A 262 -54.85 -3.56 -23.10
CA LEU A 262 -56.08 -3.91 -23.82
C LEU A 262 -56.27 -5.41 -23.59
N ALA A 263 -57.31 -5.78 -22.84
CA ALA A 263 -57.71 -7.17 -22.74
C ALA A 263 -58.20 -7.52 -24.15
N VAL A 264 -57.31 -8.12 -24.94
CA VAL A 264 -57.60 -8.54 -26.31
C VAL A 264 -58.63 -9.65 -26.18
N ASP A 265 -59.84 -9.40 -26.65
CA ASP A 265 -60.89 -10.42 -26.71
C ASP A 265 -60.66 -11.26 -27.96
N GLU A 266 -59.72 -12.20 -27.87
CA GLU A 266 -59.37 -13.09 -28.97
C GLU A 266 -60.53 -14.05 -29.26
N LYS A 267 -61.11 -13.92 -30.44
CA LYS A 267 -62.10 -14.85 -30.98
C LYS A 267 -61.72 -15.27 -32.40
N PRO A 268 -62.17 -16.44 -32.87
CA PRO A 268 -61.97 -16.86 -34.25
C PRO A 268 -62.71 -15.91 -35.20
N LEU A 269 -61.98 -15.38 -36.19
CA LEU A 269 -62.46 -14.43 -37.18
C LEU A 269 -62.16 -14.93 -38.58
N MET A 270 -63.09 -14.69 -39.49
CA MET A 270 -62.90 -14.91 -40.92
C MET A 270 -62.43 -13.61 -41.59
N ALA A 271 -61.23 -13.63 -42.20
CA ALA A 271 -60.62 -12.44 -42.80
C ALA A 271 -61.52 -11.74 -43.83
N LYS A 272 -62.24 -12.51 -44.65
CA LYS A 272 -63.18 -11.97 -45.64
C LYS A 272 -64.29 -11.14 -44.98
N ASN A 273 -64.98 -11.73 -44.00
CA ASN A 273 -66.08 -11.07 -43.28
C ASN A 273 -65.61 -9.82 -42.55
N LEU A 274 -64.46 -9.91 -41.87
CA LEU A 274 -63.88 -8.77 -41.17
C LEU A 274 -63.59 -7.61 -42.12
N MET A 275 -62.99 -7.90 -43.29
CA MET A 275 -62.67 -6.87 -44.27
C MET A 275 -63.93 -6.24 -44.86
N ASP A 276 -64.92 -7.05 -45.23
CA ASP A 276 -66.19 -6.58 -45.78
C ASP A 276 -66.92 -5.66 -44.78
N ASN A 277 -66.92 -6.02 -43.49
CA ASN A 277 -67.45 -5.20 -42.41
C ASN A 277 -66.66 -3.89 -42.22
N ALA A 278 -65.32 -3.93 -42.35
CA ALA A 278 -64.47 -2.75 -42.20
C ALA A 278 -64.67 -1.72 -43.33
N ILE A 279 -64.91 -2.17 -44.56
CA ILE A 279 -65.07 -1.28 -45.73
C ILE A 279 -66.50 -0.76 -45.91
N ALA A 280 -67.52 -1.51 -45.48
CA ALA A 280 -68.93 -1.21 -45.72
C ALA A 280 -69.35 0.24 -45.38
N PRO A 281 -68.92 0.85 -44.26
CA PRO A 281 -69.29 2.23 -43.91
C PRO A 281 -68.77 3.28 -44.91
N TYR A 282 -67.75 2.96 -45.69
CA TYR A 282 -67.03 3.89 -46.55
C TYR A 282 -67.32 3.70 -48.04
N ILE A 283 -68.07 2.65 -48.43
CA ILE A 283 -68.45 2.35 -49.82
C ILE A 283 -69.14 3.57 -50.45
N ALA A 284 -70.11 4.19 -49.75
CA ALA A 284 -70.81 5.35 -50.28
C ALA A 284 -69.87 6.54 -50.56
N MET A 285 -68.89 6.77 -49.68
CA MET A 285 -67.89 7.82 -49.87
C MET A 285 -66.95 7.50 -51.04
N ALA A 286 -66.54 6.24 -51.20
CA ALA A 286 -65.74 5.79 -52.32
C ALA A 286 -66.48 5.97 -53.66
N ASN A 287 -67.76 5.63 -53.69
CA ASN A 287 -68.62 5.79 -54.87
C ASN A 287 -68.78 7.26 -55.28
N THR A 288 -68.89 8.20 -54.31
CA THR A 288 -68.94 9.64 -54.65
C THR A 288 -67.68 10.16 -55.35
N LYS A 289 -66.55 9.47 -55.19
CA LYS A 289 -65.28 9.76 -55.87
C LYS A 289 -65.02 8.85 -57.08
N ASP A 290 -65.98 8.01 -57.45
CA ASP A 290 -65.86 7.04 -58.55
C ASP A 290 -64.65 6.09 -58.37
N LEU A 291 -64.33 5.70 -57.12
CA LEU A 291 -63.18 4.85 -56.84
C LEU A 291 -63.46 3.39 -57.21
N ASN A 292 -62.49 2.75 -57.87
CA ASN A 292 -62.52 1.30 -58.10
C ASN A 292 -61.97 0.57 -56.87
N ILE A 293 -62.78 -0.28 -56.23
CA ILE A 293 -62.37 -1.07 -55.06
C ILE A 293 -62.19 -2.53 -55.51
N VAL A 294 -60.97 -3.04 -55.41
CA VAL A 294 -60.63 -4.43 -55.73
C VAL A 294 -60.33 -5.18 -54.44
N ASN A 295 -61.28 -5.97 -53.97
CA ASN A 295 -61.12 -6.77 -52.74
C ASN A 295 -60.90 -8.26 -53.08
N THR A 296 -59.63 -8.68 -53.09
CA THR A 296 -59.20 -10.06 -53.33
C THR A 296 -58.92 -10.82 -52.02
N THR A 297 -59.43 -10.32 -50.89
CA THR A 297 -59.32 -10.99 -49.59
C THR A 297 -59.88 -12.41 -49.67
N THR A 298 -59.09 -13.38 -49.23
CA THR A 298 -59.37 -14.82 -49.14
C THR A 298 -59.91 -15.18 -47.76
N GLU A 299 -60.62 -16.31 -47.68
CA GLU A 299 -61.20 -16.86 -46.45
C GLU A 299 -60.12 -17.52 -45.60
N ILE A 300 -59.46 -16.73 -44.75
CA ILE A 300 -58.46 -17.20 -43.79
C ILE A 300 -59.03 -16.97 -42.38
N GLU A 301 -59.02 -18.03 -41.58
CA GLU A 301 -59.42 -17.97 -40.18
C GLU A 301 -58.22 -17.64 -39.28
N PHE A 302 -58.41 -16.72 -38.33
CA PHE A 302 -57.37 -16.34 -37.37
C PHE A 302 -57.98 -15.85 -36.05
N LEU A 303 -57.19 -15.87 -34.98
CA LEU A 303 -57.62 -15.41 -33.66
C LEU A 303 -57.24 -13.94 -33.48
N SER A 304 -58.20 -13.09 -33.18
CA SER A 304 -57.95 -11.69 -32.83
C SER A 304 -59.17 -10.99 -32.21
N ASP A 305 -58.99 -9.74 -31.81
CA ASP A 305 -60.08 -8.86 -31.37
C ASP A 305 -60.71 -8.14 -32.57
N GLU A 306 -61.95 -8.52 -32.89
CA GLU A 306 -62.70 -7.97 -34.02
C GLU A 306 -62.86 -6.45 -33.92
N SER A 307 -63.14 -5.93 -32.72
CA SER A 307 -63.43 -4.50 -32.53
C SER A 307 -62.19 -3.64 -32.79
N MET A 308 -61.02 -4.14 -32.38
CA MET A 308 -59.74 -3.49 -32.61
C MET A 308 -59.39 -3.51 -34.11
N LEU A 309 -59.55 -4.65 -34.77
CA LEU A 309 -59.24 -4.75 -36.20
C LEU A 309 -60.21 -3.97 -37.09
N LEU A 310 -61.51 -3.97 -36.79
CA LEU A 310 -62.47 -3.12 -37.50
C LEU A 310 -62.07 -1.64 -37.39
N THR A 311 -61.59 -1.22 -36.23
CA THR A 311 -61.12 0.16 -36.01
C THR A 311 -59.85 0.46 -36.81
N ILE A 312 -58.87 -0.45 -36.80
CA ILE A 312 -57.61 -0.28 -37.53
C ILE A 312 -57.85 -0.29 -39.05
N LEU A 313 -58.49 -1.34 -39.56
CA LEU A 313 -58.76 -1.52 -40.98
C LEU A 313 -59.69 -0.43 -41.51
N GLY A 314 -60.73 -0.06 -40.76
CA GLY A 314 -61.63 1.03 -41.10
C GLY A 314 -60.91 2.37 -41.22
N ASN A 315 -59.99 2.69 -40.29
CA ASN A 315 -59.18 3.90 -40.37
C ASN A 315 -58.23 3.91 -41.58
N ILE A 316 -57.57 2.78 -41.86
CA ILE A 316 -56.69 2.64 -43.03
C ILE A 316 -57.50 2.83 -44.32
N PHE A 317 -58.63 2.15 -44.45
CA PHE A 317 -59.48 2.24 -45.64
C PHE A 317 -60.09 3.65 -45.81
N CYS A 318 -60.54 4.27 -44.71
CA CYS A 318 -61.02 5.64 -44.73
C CYS A 318 -59.94 6.60 -45.25
N ASN A 319 -58.69 6.42 -44.83
CA ASN A 319 -57.57 7.20 -45.33
C ASN A 319 -57.33 6.94 -46.82
N ALA A 320 -57.37 5.68 -47.26
CA ALA A 320 -57.27 5.35 -48.68
C ALA A 320 -58.35 6.07 -49.50
N VAL A 321 -59.62 6.03 -49.08
CA VAL A 321 -60.72 6.74 -49.76
C VAL A 321 -60.50 8.26 -49.75
N LYS A 322 -60.01 8.84 -48.66
CA LYS A 322 -59.76 10.28 -48.55
C LYS A 322 -58.65 10.77 -49.47
N PHE A 323 -57.55 10.03 -49.57
CA PHE A 323 -56.33 10.49 -50.26
C PHE A 323 -56.17 9.96 -51.68
N THR A 324 -56.91 8.91 -52.06
CA THR A 324 -56.97 8.48 -53.47
C THR A 324 -57.75 9.52 -54.30
N LYS A 325 -57.18 9.85 -55.46
CA LYS A 325 -57.78 10.77 -56.44
C LYS A 325 -59.06 10.16 -57.04
N PRO A 326 -60.01 11.00 -57.53
CA PRO A 326 -61.19 10.50 -58.23
C PRO A 326 -60.82 9.52 -59.35
N SER A 327 -61.64 8.49 -59.55
CA SER A 327 -61.39 7.40 -60.51
C SER A 327 -60.10 6.58 -60.27
N GLY A 328 -59.50 6.70 -59.08
CA GLY A 328 -58.37 5.87 -58.65
C GLY A 328 -58.81 4.47 -58.19
N THR A 329 -57.83 3.59 -57.94
CA THR A 329 -58.08 2.21 -57.49
C THR A 329 -57.54 1.99 -56.07
N ILE A 330 -58.29 1.25 -55.26
CA ILE A 330 -57.88 0.74 -53.94
C ILE A 330 -57.95 -0.77 -53.98
N THR A 331 -56.82 -1.44 -53.77
CA THR A 331 -56.71 -2.90 -53.75
C THR A 331 -56.53 -3.40 -52.33
N ILE A 332 -57.23 -4.47 -51.97
CA ILE A 332 -57.20 -5.11 -50.66
C ILE A 332 -56.90 -6.60 -50.85
N GLU A 333 -55.81 -7.05 -50.25
CA GLU A 333 -55.31 -8.43 -50.37
C GLU A 333 -54.87 -8.93 -48.98
N ASN A 334 -54.89 -10.25 -48.78
CA ASN A 334 -54.33 -10.92 -47.62
C ASN A 334 -53.51 -12.15 -48.04
N SER A 335 -52.47 -12.46 -47.28
CA SER A 335 -51.64 -13.65 -47.44
C SER A 335 -51.26 -14.24 -46.09
N LEU A 336 -50.97 -15.54 -46.06
CA LEU A 336 -50.30 -16.20 -44.93
C LEU A 336 -48.80 -16.19 -45.22
N GLU A 337 -48.02 -15.61 -44.32
CA GLU A 337 -46.58 -15.86 -44.26
C GLU A 337 -46.34 -17.18 -43.52
N ASN A 338 -45.71 -18.14 -44.19
CA ASN A 338 -45.31 -19.45 -43.64
C ASN A 338 -44.04 -19.36 -42.82
#